data_AF-A0A5B0QVL4-F1
#
_entry.id   AF-A0A5B0QVL4-F1
#
_cell.length_a   1.000
_cell.length_b   1.000
_cell.length_c   1.000
_cell.angle_alpha   90.00
_cell.angle_beta   90.00
_cell.angle_gamma   90.00
#
_symmetry.space_group_name_H-M   'P 1'
#
loop_
_entity.id
_entity.type
_entity.pdbx_description
1 polymer ?
#
loop_
_entity_poly.entity_id
_entity_poly.type
_entity_poly.pdbx_seq_one_letter_code
_entity_poly.pdbx_strand_id
1 'polypeptide(L)' 'MDAANLIKPVLAQGKLCFLGATTLAEYCKYIEKDTAFEHRFQQVIVNEPSVPETISILQGLKEKYETHHGQL' A
#
# COMPACT_ATOMS: atom_id res chain seq x y z
N MET A 1 -14.21 18.68 -3.79
CA MET A 1 -14.13 17.73 -4.92
C MET A 1 -13.63 16.42 -4.38
N ASP A 2 -14.41 15.36 -4.48
CA ASP A 2 -14.04 14.03 -4.02
C ASP A 2 -13.12 13.39 -5.07
N ALA A 3 -11.87 13.09 -4.70
CA ALA A 3 -10.85 12.56 -5.61
C ALA A 3 -11.30 11.24 -6.25
N ALA A 4 -12.14 10.46 -5.56
CA ALA A 4 -12.71 9.22 -6.07
C ALA A 4 -13.51 9.43 -7.37
N ASN A 5 -14.28 10.51 -7.47
CA ASN A 5 -15.10 10.80 -8.65
C ASN A 5 -14.27 11.17 -9.89
N LEU A 6 -13.05 11.68 -9.68
CA LEU A 6 -12.11 11.98 -10.77
C LEU A 6 -11.41 10.72 -11.28
N ILE A 7 -11.15 9.75 -10.40
CA ILE A 7 -10.35 8.55 -10.70
C ILE A 7 -11.22 7.43 -11.31
N LYS A 8 -12.48 7.29 -10.89
CA LYS A 8 -13.44 6.30 -11.41
C LYS A 8 -13.47 6.17 -12.96
N PRO A 9 -13.59 7.26 -13.75
CA PRO A 9 -13.66 7.14 -15.21
C PRO A 9 -12.35 6.63 -15.83
N VAL A 10 -11.20 7.03 -15.29
CA VAL A 10 -9.88 6.64 -15.82
C VAL A 10 -9.56 5.19 -15.46
N LEU A 11 -9.95 4.78 -14.25
CA LEU A 11 -9.82 3.40 -13.77
C LEU A 11 -10.70 2.44 -14.60
N ALA A 12 -11.93 2.84 -14.92
CA ALA A 12 -12.84 2.06 -15.77
C ALA A 12 -12.32 1.88 -17.20
N GLN A 13 -11.56 2.84 -17.73
CA GLN A 13 -10.94 2.78 -19.05
C GLN A 13 -9.64 1.96 -19.09
N GLY A 14 -9.11 1.53 -17.92
CA GLY A 14 -7.85 0.77 -17.84
C GLY A 14 -6.61 1.57 -18.23
N LYS A 15 -6.69 2.91 -18.26
CA LYS A 15 -5.58 3.80 -18.67
C LYS A 15 -4.69 4.23 -17.50
N LEU A 16 -5.00 3.78 -16.29
CA LEU A 16 -4.29 4.13 -15.08
C LEU A 16 -3.91 2.86 -14.32
N CYS A 17 -2.60 2.66 -14.13
CA CYS A 17 -2.10 1.72 -13.12
C CYS A 17 -2.09 2.43 -11.77
N PHE A 18 -2.77 1.85 -10.79
CA PHE A 18 -2.91 2.42 -9.45
C PHE A 18 -2.53 1.38 -8.40
N LEU A 19 -1.77 1.81 -7.39
CA LEU A 19 -1.49 1.06 -6.17
C LEU A 19 -1.99 1.89 -4.99
N GLY A 20 -2.82 1.29 -4.16
CA GLY A 20 -3.30 1.88 -2.91
C GLY A 20 -2.71 1.14 -1.71
N ALA A 21 -2.46 1.87 -0.63
CA ALA A 21 -2.10 1.31 0.66
C ALA A 21 -3.09 1.83 1.70
N THR A 22 -3.84 0.93 2.32
CA THR A 22 -4.84 1.24 3.36
C THR A 22 -4.78 0.19 4.46
N THR A 23 -5.31 0.52 5.63
CA THR A 23 -5.63 -0.52 6.62
C THR A 23 -6.80 -1.39 6.14
N LEU A 24 -6.93 -2.60 6.69
CA LEU A 24 -8.09 -3.47 6.41
C LEU A 24 -9.41 -2.78 6.80
N ALA A 25 -9.42 -2.06 7.93
CA ALA A 25 -10.61 -1.36 8.41
C ALA A 25 -11.09 -0.26 7.44
N GLU A 26 -10.15 0.51 6.86
CA GLU A 26 -10.47 1.54 5.87
C GLU A 26 -10.92 0.93 4.54
N TYR A 27 -10.29 -0.17 4.11
CA TYR A 27 -10.68 -0.88 2.89
C TYR A 27 -12.13 -1.36 2.97
N CYS A 28 -12.51 -2.05 4.06
CA CYS A 28 -13.88 -2.51 4.27
C CYS A 28 -14.88 -1.36 4.40
N LYS A 29 -14.47 -0.24 4.99
CA LYS A 29 -15.36 0.90 5.23
C LYS A 29 -15.65 1.70 3.95
N TYR A 30 -14.66 1.89 3.09
CA TYR A 30 -14.73 2.87 2.00
C TYR A 30 -14.63 2.26 0.59
N ILE A 31 -13.93 1.14 0.42
CA ILE A 31 -13.65 0.55 -0.89
C ILE A 31 -14.58 -0.62 -1.18
N GLU A 32 -14.73 -1.54 -0.24
CA GLU A 32 -15.58 -2.73 -0.38
C GLU A 32 -17.07 -2.38 -0.56
N LYS A 33 -17.51 -1.25 0.00
CA LYS A 33 -18.89 -0.76 -0.17
C LYS A 33 -19.18 -0.19 -1.55
N ASP A 34 -18.16 0.09 -2.35
CA ASP A 34 -18.31 0.65 -3.69
C ASP A 34 -18.07 -0.44 -4.74
N THR A 35 -19.16 -0.92 -5.34
CA THR A 35 -19.18 -2.02 -6.33
C THR A 35 -18.24 -1.77 -7.52
N ALA A 36 -17.97 -0.51 -7.88
CA ALA A 36 -17.08 -0.21 -9.00
C ALA A 36 -15.61 -0.45 -8.64
N PHE A 37 -15.23 -0.26 -7.38
CA PHE A 37 -13.86 -0.44 -6.91
C PHE A 37 -13.57 -1.89 -6.50
N GLU A 38 -14.53 -2.58 -5.89
CA GLU A 38 -14.39 -3.99 -5.47
C GLU A 38 -14.01 -4.92 -6.64
N HIS A 39 -14.60 -4.72 -7.82
CA HIS A 39 -14.28 -5.52 -9.00
C HIS A 39 -13.02 -5.09 -9.76
N ARG A 40 -12.41 -3.94 -9.40
CA ARG A 40 -11.28 -3.35 -10.13
C ARG A 40 -9.98 -3.38 -9.35
N PHE A 41 -10.04 -3.45 -8.03
CA PHE A 41 -8.86 -3.62 -7.20
C PHE A 41 -8.67 -5.09 -6.83
N GLN A 42 -7.47 -5.59 -7.10
CA GLN A 42 -7.02 -6.85 -6.53
C GLN A 42 -6.42 -6.55 -5.16
N GLN A 43 -7.00 -7.12 -4.10
CA GLN A 43 -6.46 -6.98 -2.75
C GLN A 43 -5.18 -7.81 -2.61
N VAL A 44 -4.10 -7.16 -2.17
CA VAL A 44 -2.85 -7.81 -1.77
C VAL A 44 -2.70 -7.63 -0.27
N ILE A 45 -2.82 -8.72 0.48
CA ILE A 45 -2.65 -8.70 1.94
C ILE A 45 -1.16 -8.66 2.26
N VAL A 46 -0.74 -7.64 3.00
CA VAL A 46 0.62 -7.52 3.52
C VAL A 46 0.56 -7.77 5.02
N ASN A 47 1.16 -8.87 5.45
CA ASN A 47 1.26 -9.22 6.86
C ASN A 47 2.54 -8.64 7.47
N GLU A 48 2.56 -8.57 8.80
CA GLU A 48 3.78 -8.25 9.53
C GLU A 48 4.88 -9.29 9.21
N PRO A 49 6.13 -8.86 8.97
CA PRO A 49 7.23 -9.79 8.78
C PRO A 49 7.44 -10.63 10.05
N SER A 50 7.87 -11.88 9.87
CA SER A 50 8.33 -12.69 10.99
C SER A 50 9.58 -12.09 11.64
N VAL A 51 9.92 -12.55 12.86
CA VAL A 51 11.13 -12.09 13.55
C VAL A 51 12.40 -12.30 12.71
N PRO A 52 12.63 -13.48 12.06
CA PRO A 52 13.79 -13.66 11.20
C PRO A 52 13.80 -12.72 9.99
N GLU A 53 12.66 -12.52 9.32
CA GLU A 53 12.55 -11.59 8.18
C GLU A 53 12.82 -10.15 8.62
N THR A 54 12.31 -9.76 9.78
CA THR A 54 12.54 -8.43 10.37
C THR A 54 14.02 -8.20 10.60
N ILE A 55 14.74 -9.18 11.17
CA ILE A 55 16.18 -9.10 11.38
C ILE A 55 16.90 -8.92 10.03
N SER A 56 16.54 -9.68 8.99
CA SER A 56 17.13 -9.55 7.65
C SER A 56 16.85 -8.18 7.01
N ILE A 57 15.63 -7.66 7.13
CA ILE A 57 15.26 -6.32 6.64
C ILE A 57 16.10 -5.24 7.35
N LEU A 58 16.21 -5.32 8.67
CA LEU A 58 16.99 -4.36 9.47
C LEU A 58 18.48 -4.42 9.15
N GLN A 59 19.04 -5.61 8.91
CA GLN A 59 20.43 -5.77 8.45
C GLN A 59 20.66 -5.03 7.13
N GLY A 60 19.72 -5.10 6.18
CA GLY A 60 19.79 -4.36 4.91
C GLY A 60 19.63 -2.84 5.06
N LEU A 61 19.02 -2.37 6.15
CA LEU A 61 18.88 -0.94 6.45
C LEU A 61 20.03 -0.38 7.29
N LYS A 62 20.81 -1.25 7.94
CA LYS A 62 21.86 -0.89 8.90
C LYS A 62 22.81 0.20 8.38
N GLU A 63 23.37 0.03 7.18
CA GLU A 63 24.32 0.99 6.58
C GLU A 63 23.70 2.39 6.41
N LYS A 64 22.41 2.47 6.01
CA LYS A 64 21.69 3.74 5.87
C LYS A 64 21.48 4.41 7.22
N TYR A 65 21.18 3.64 8.25
CA TYR A 65 21.01 4.17 9.61
C TYR A 65 22.34 4.62 10.22
N GLU A 66 23.43 3.86 10.03
CA GLU A 66 24.77 4.22 10.49
C GLU A 66 25.24 5.54 9.86
N THR A 67 25.04 5.69 8.55
CA THR A 67 25.34 6.95 7.83
C THR A 67 24.53 8.14 8.37
N HIS A 68 23.25 7.94 8.66
CA HIS A 68 22.37 8.99 9.16
C HIS A 68 22.67 9.39 10.63
N HIS A 69 23.17 8.45 11.45
CA HIS A 69 23.40 8.66 12.88
C HIS A 69 24.88 8.78 13.28
N GLY A 70 25.82 8.76 12.34
CA GLY A 70 27.20 9.19 12.55
C GLY A 70 28.07 8.28 13.42
N GLN A 71 27.83 6.96 13.42
CA GLN A 71 28.72 5.98 14.05
C GLN A 71 29.41 5.09 13.01
N LEU A 72 30.23 5.73 12.16
CA LEU A 72 31.60 5.38 11.72
C LEU A 72 32.04 6.37 10.64
#